data_AF-A0A098YPX2-F1
#
_entry.id   AF-A0A098YPX2-F1
#
_cell.length_a   1.000
_cell.length_b   1.000
_cell.length_c   1.000
_cell.angle_alpha   90.00
_cell.angle_beta   90.00
_cell.angle_gamma   90.00
#
_symmetry.space_group_name_H-M   'P 1'
#
loop_
_entity.id
_entity.type
_entity.pdbx_description
1 polymer ?
#
loop_
_entity_poly.entity_id
_entity_poly.type
_entity_poly.pdbx_seq_one_letter_code
_entity_poly.pdbx_strand_id
1 'polypeptide(L)'
;MKQHRIGNQGKYQTTHINMSLYNYLVKSSVSAEEIRCNFHREEVEQLYNLLREKGYDAYFDFVKNNQKDILRYIALSDSQRRQKKWINHPQQLLLRFAALQIAEITVKFQNDILDISNIVDSGSYRNFLATCADGVAPLLVSTPLREFPFEGYDNPFLEFHEGTSHPSE
;
A
#
# COMPACT_ATOMS: atom_id res chain seq x y z
N MET A 1 -20.82 -36.36 18.61
CA MET A 1 -20.51 -37.45 17.66
C MET A 1 -21.78 -38.19 17.29
N LYS A 2 -22.23 -38.08 16.04
CA LYS A 2 -23.06 -39.11 15.40
C LYS A 2 -22.53 -39.24 13.98
N GLN A 3 -21.81 -40.32 13.75
CA GLN A 3 -21.32 -40.70 12.42
C GLN A 3 -22.44 -41.46 11.72
N HIS A 4 -22.77 -41.07 10.50
CA HIS A 4 -23.42 -41.96 9.54
C HIS A 4 -22.44 -42.12 8.38
N ARG A 5 -21.98 -43.37 8.19
CA ARG A 5 -21.23 -43.77 7.01
C ARG A 5 -22.23 -44.10 5.90
N ILE A 6 -22.20 -43.33 4.83
CA ILE A 6 -22.65 -43.78 3.51
C ILE A 6 -21.42 -43.71 2.61
N GLY A 7 -21.15 -44.81 1.93
CA GLY A 7 -19.89 -45.10 1.28
C GLY A 7 -19.60 -44.28 0.01
N ASN A 8 -18.29 -44.25 -0.24
CA ASN A 8 -17.56 -44.07 -1.50
C ASN A 8 -17.70 -42.77 -2.30
N GLN A 9 -16.55 -42.08 -2.32
CA GLN A 9 -16.13 -41.03 -3.24
C GLN A 9 -16.85 -39.69 -3.11
N GLY A 10 -16.74 -39.10 -1.92
CA GLY A 10 -16.81 -37.65 -1.80
C GLY A 10 -15.62 -37.02 -2.52
N LYS A 11 -15.78 -36.68 -3.80
CA LYS A 11 -15.06 -35.53 -4.36
C LYS A 11 -15.47 -34.36 -3.48
N TYR A 12 -14.57 -33.88 -2.63
CA TYR A 12 -14.73 -32.54 -2.05
C TYR A 12 -14.70 -31.59 -3.25
N GLN A 13 -15.87 -31.26 -3.79
CA GLN A 13 -16.02 -30.06 -4.60
C GLN A 13 -15.76 -28.91 -3.63
N THR A 14 -14.52 -28.47 -3.59
CA THR A 14 -14.20 -27.14 -3.11
C THR A 14 -14.96 -26.20 -4.02
N THR A 15 -16.15 -25.77 -3.59
CA THR A 15 -16.86 -24.67 -4.23
C THR A 15 -15.95 -23.46 -4.08
N HIS A 16 -15.11 -23.21 -5.08
CA HIS A 16 -14.45 -21.93 -5.25
C HIS A 16 -15.60 -20.94 -5.44
N ILE A 17 -16.04 -20.31 -4.36
CA ILE A 17 -16.92 -19.15 -4.45
C ILE A 17 -16.05 -18.10 -5.13
N ASN A 18 -16.23 -17.96 -6.45
CA ASN A 18 -15.65 -16.86 -7.18
C ASN A 18 -16.21 -15.58 -6.55
N MET A 19 -15.42 -14.94 -5.71
CA MET A 19 -15.76 -13.62 -5.22
C MET A 19 -15.67 -12.66 -6.41
N SER A 20 -16.73 -11.90 -6.64
CA SER A 20 -16.68 -10.83 -7.62
C SER A 20 -15.59 -9.81 -7.23
N LEU A 21 -15.04 -9.11 -8.21
CA LEU A 21 -14.11 -7.99 -7.97
C LEU A 21 -14.70 -7.00 -6.95
N TYR A 22 -16.00 -6.73 -7.05
CA TYR A 22 -16.76 -5.95 -6.08
C TYR A 22 -16.61 -6.48 -4.65
N ASN A 23 -16.77 -7.79 -4.41
CA ASN A 23 -16.62 -8.37 -3.08
C ASN A 23 -15.18 -8.30 -2.56
N TYR A 24 -14.17 -8.35 -3.43
CA TYR A 24 -12.77 -8.16 -3.03
C TYR A 24 -12.49 -6.71 -2.64
N LEU A 25 -13.00 -5.75 -3.41
CA LEU A 25 -12.83 -4.32 -3.15
C LEU A 25 -13.60 -3.89 -1.89
N VAL A 26 -14.82 -4.40 -1.68
CA VAL A 26 -15.58 -4.16 -0.43
C VAL A 26 -14.85 -4.72 0.80
N LYS A 27 -14.17 -5.86 0.66
CA LYS A 27 -13.47 -6.51 1.78
C LYS A 27 -12.03 -6.03 1.98
N SER A 28 -11.47 -5.21 1.09
CA SER A 28 -10.05 -4.85 1.18
C SER A 28 -9.74 -3.93 2.37
N SER A 29 -10.73 -3.19 2.86
CA SER A 29 -10.65 -2.37 4.08
C SER A 29 -10.40 -3.18 5.36
N VAL A 30 -10.77 -4.46 5.37
CA VAL A 30 -10.66 -5.33 6.55
C VAL A 30 -9.22 -5.44 7.03
N SER A 31 -8.25 -5.55 6.12
CA SER A 31 -6.85 -5.67 6.49
C SER A 31 -6.30 -4.40 7.16
N ALA A 32 -6.70 -3.22 6.69
CA ALA A 32 -6.29 -1.95 7.31
C ALA A 32 -6.88 -1.83 8.72
N GLU A 33 -8.17 -2.15 8.87
CA GLU A 33 -8.87 -2.08 10.15
C GLU A 33 -8.31 -3.08 11.18
N GLU A 34 -7.99 -4.30 10.78
CA GLU A 34 -7.33 -5.29 11.65
C GLU A 34 -5.97 -4.79 12.14
N ILE A 35 -5.15 -4.20 11.26
CA ILE A 35 -3.84 -3.67 11.65
C ILE A 35 -4.01 -2.49 12.60
N ARG A 36 -4.97 -1.59 12.31
CA ARG A 36 -5.28 -0.42 13.15
C ARG A 36 -5.73 -0.83 14.55
N CYS A 37 -6.67 -1.76 14.66
CA CYS A 37 -7.22 -2.25 15.93
C CYS A 37 -6.19 -2.99 16.80
N ASN A 38 -5.07 -3.43 16.22
CA ASN A 38 -4.01 -4.10 16.96
C ASN A 38 -3.10 -3.15 17.74
N PHE A 39 -3.14 -1.83 17.50
CA PHE A 39 -2.35 -0.87 18.27
C PHE A 39 -2.97 -0.58 19.64
N HIS A 40 -2.20 -0.82 20.69
CA HIS A 40 -2.54 -0.36 22.03
C HIS A 40 -2.21 1.12 22.18
N ARG A 41 -2.88 1.82 23.11
CA ARG A 41 -2.72 3.27 23.30
C ARG A 41 -1.26 3.65 23.59
N GLU A 42 -0.59 2.87 24.42
CA GLU A 42 0.81 3.08 24.79
C GLU A 42 1.74 2.90 23.58
N GLU A 43 1.42 1.96 22.69
CA GLU A 43 2.16 1.74 21.44
C GLU A 43 1.98 2.92 20.47
N VAL A 44 0.80 3.55 20.44
CA VAL A 44 0.54 4.74 19.62
C VAL A 44 1.38 5.93 20.10
N GLU A 45 1.44 6.15 21.41
CA GLU A 45 2.28 7.21 22.00
C GLU A 45 3.77 6.97 21.72
N GLN A 46 4.24 5.72 21.86
CA GLN A 46 5.61 5.33 21.52
C GLN A 46 5.90 5.53 20.03
N LEU A 47 4.98 5.11 19.16
CA LEU A 47 5.10 5.27 17.71
C LEU A 47 5.17 6.76 17.32
N TYR A 48 4.33 7.60 17.91
CA TYR A 48 4.34 9.04 17.67
C TYR A 48 5.71 9.65 17.99
N ASN A 49 6.24 9.36 19.17
CA ASN A 49 7.56 9.85 19.58
C ASN A 49 8.67 9.32 18.67
N LEU A 50 8.62 8.03 18.32
CA LEU A 50 9.59 7.39 17.44
C LEU A 50 9.59 8.01 16.03
N LEU A 51 8.42 8.26 15.45
CA LEU A 51 8.32 8.90 14.13
C LEU A 51 8.82 10.34 14.16
N ARG A 52 8.50 11.08 15.22
CA ARG A 52 8.97 12.45 15.42
C ARG A 52 10.49 12.52 15.54
N GLU A 53 11.10 11.60 16.29
CA GLU A 53 12.56 11.52 16.45
C GLU A 53 13.26 11.11 15.16
N LYS A 54 12.70 10.13 14.45
CA LYS A 54 13.29 9.57 13.22
C LYS A 54 13.26 10.56 12.05
N GLY A 55 12.20 11.34 11.94
CA GLY A 55 11.99 12.26 10.82
C GLY A 55 11.53 11.56 9.53
N TYR A 56 11.06 12.38 8.58
CA TYR A 56 10.39 11.92 7.37
C TYR A 56 11.29 11.08 6.46
N ASP A 57 12.48 11.58 6.12
CA ASP A 57 13.38 10.92 5.15
C ASP A 57 13.85 9.55 5.65
N ALA A 58 14.28 9.48 6.91
CA ALA A 58 14.72 8.22 7.49
C ALA A 58 13.55 7.22 7.68
N TYR A 59 12.32 7.69 7.88
CA TYR A 59 11.15 6.82 7.84
C TYR A 59 10.90 6.29 6.42
N PHE A 60 10.99 7.15 5.41
CA PHE A 60 10.84 6.76 4.01
C PHE A 60 11.87 5.72 3.59
N ASP A 61 13.14 5.92 3.94
CA ASP A 61 14.20 4.94 3.72
C ASP A 61 13.92 3.60 4.41
N PHE A 62 13.38 3.65 5.64
CA PHE A 62 12.96 2.43 6.34
C PHE A 62 11.87 1.68 5.56
N VAL A 63 10.83 2.37 5.08
CA VAL A 63 9.75 1.77 4.29
C VAL A 63 10.31 1.13 3.01
N LYS A 64 11.18 1.85 2.29
CA LYS A 64 11.83 1.36 1.07
C LYS A 64 12.66 0.10 1.32
N ASN A 65 13.49 0.12 2.37
CA ASN A 65 14.40 -0.98 2.69
C ASN A 65 13.69 -2.23 3.24
N ASN A 66 12.51 -2.06 3.83
CA ASN A 66 11.74 -3.16 4.46
C ASN A 66 10.47 -3.53 3.67
N GLN A 67 10.33 -3.05 2.43
CA GLN A 67 9.12 -3.18 1.63
C GLN A 67 8.58 -4.62 1.56
N LYS A 68 9.48 -5.61 1.35
CA LYS A 68 9.08 -7.03 1.25
C LYS A 68 8.40 -7.54 2.53
N ASP A 69 8.95 -7.20 3.69
CA ASP A 69 8.40 -7.65 4.97
C ASP A 69 7.13 -6.90 5.32
N ILE A 70 7.04 -5.62 4.97
CA ILE A 70 5.82 -4.82 5.13
C ILE A 70 4.67 -5.40 4.28
N LEU A 71 4.91 -5.65 2.99
CA LEU A 71 3.91 -6.26 2.11
C LEU A 71 3.52 -7.66 2.59
N ARG A 72 4.49 -8.44 3.06
CA ARG A 72 4.22 -9.74 3.66
C ARG A 72 3.33 -9.60 4.88
N TYR A 73 3.59 -8.64 5.77
CA TYR A 73 2.80 -8.42 6.98
C TYR A 73 1.34 -8.06 6.68
N ILE A 74 1.10 -7.23 5.64
CA ILE A 74 -0.25 -6.91 5.16
C ILE A 74 -0.98 -8.19 4.73
N ALA A 75 -0.32 -9.09 4.01
CA ALA A 75 -0.95 -10.32 3.50
C ALA A 75 -1.28 -11.38 4.57
N LEU A 76 -0.79 -11.23 5.80
CA LEU A 76 -1.03 -12.18 6.89
C LEU A 76 -2.41 -11.99 7.53
N SER A 77 -3.01 -13.08 8.02
CA SER A 77 -4.16 -12.99 8.92
C SER A 77 -3.77 -12.42 10.28
N ASP A 78 -4.75 -11.96 11.06
CA ASP A 78 -4.53 -11.49 12.44
C ASP A 78 -3.76 -12.52 13.31
N SER A 79 -4.16 -13.79 13.25
CA SER A 79 -3.48 -14.87 13.99
C SER A 79 -2.02 -15.06 13.56
N GLN A 80 -1.71 -14.86 12.29
CA GLN A 80 -0.34 -14.95 11.77
C GLN A 80 0.49 -13.72 12.15
N ARG A 81 -0.12 -12.53 12.24
CA ARG A 81 0.53 -11.30 12.72
C ARG A 81 0.91 -11.37 14.20
N ARG A 82 0.19 -12.16 15.00
CA ARG A 82 0.49 -12.42 16.43
C ARG A 82 1.62 -13.44 16.66
N GLN A 83 2.28 -13.94 15.62
CA GLN A 83 3.41 -14.86 15.79
C GLN A 83 4.64 -14.13 16.36
N LYS A 84 5.44 -14.85 17.18
CA LYS A 84 6.61 -14.30 17.88
C LYS A 84 7.57 -13.50 16.98
N LYS A 85 7.78 -13.94 15.73
CA LYS A 85 8.68 -13.26 14.80
C LYS A 85 8.29 -11.80 14.51
N TRP A 86 6.99 -11.49 14.56
CA TRP A 86 6.48 -10.15 14.29
C TRP A 86 6.37 -9.32 15.57
N ILE A 87 5.85 -9.93 16.64
CA ILE A 87 5.75 -9.28 17.95
C ILE A 87 7.13 -8.88 18.46
N ASN A 88 8.13 -9.76 18.32
CA ASN A 88 9.49 -9.53 18.79
C ASN A 88 10.40 -8.89 17.75
N HIS A 89 9.85 -8.41 16.62
CA HIS A 89 10.65 -7.73 15.62
C HIS A 89 11.24 -6.44 16.24
N PRO A 90 12.55 -6.16 16.11
CA PRO A 90 13.17 -4.98 16.74
C PRO A 90 12.51 -3.66 16.35
N GLN A 91 11.93 -3.61 15.14
CA GLN A 91 11.24 -2.45 14.58
C GLN A 91 9.75 -2.71 14.38
N GLN A 92 9.12 -3.54 15.23
CA GLN A 92 7.73 -3.98 15.06
C GLN A 92 6.73 -2.83 14.90
N LEU A 93 6.89 -1.75 15.68
CA LEU A 93 6.02 -0.58 15.61
C LEU A 93 6.11 0.13 14.25
N LEU A 94 7.32 0.34 13.73
CA LEU A 94 7.53 0.98 12.43
C LEU A 94 7.01 0.10 11.29
N LEU A 95 7.23 -1.22 11.38
CA LEU A 95 6.76 -2.17 10.37
C LEU A 95 5.23 -2.20 10.32
N ARG A 96 4.56 -2.27 11.47
CA ARG A 96 3.09 -2.23 11.56
C ARG A 96 2.54 -0.90 11.08
N PHE A 97 3.18 0.21 11.43
CA PHE A 97 2.75 1.53 10.98
C PHE A 97 2.89 1.69 9.46
N ALA A 98 4.01 1.26 8.88
CA ALA A 98 4.19 1.24 7.44
C ALA A 98 3.18 0.32 6.74
N ALA A 99 2.88 -0.84 7.33
CA ALA A 99 1.86 -1.74 6.82
C ALA A 99 0.46 -1.09 6.86
N LEU A 100 0.12 -0.40 7.95
CA LEU A 100 -1.12 0.36 8.06
C LEU A 100 -1.18 1.47 7.01
N GLN A 101 -0.14 2.30 6.90
CA GLN A 101 -0.10 3.40 5.94
C GLN A 101 -0.29 2.91 4.50
N ILE A 102 0.44 1.86 4.10
CA ILE A 102 0.30 1.28 2.76
C ILE A 102 -1.09 0.68 2.57
N ALA A 103 -1.64 -0.02 3.56
CA ALA A 103 -2.97 -0.60 3.47
C ALA A 103 -4.07 0.47 3.32
N GLU A 104 -4.02 1.56 4.11
CA GLU A 104 -4.97 2.68 4.03
C GLU A 104 -4.94 3.37 2.66
N ILE A 105 -3.73 3.68 2.15
CA ILE A 105 -3.57 4.29 0.82
C ILE A 105 -4.09 3.34 -0.27
N THR A 106 -3.82 2.04 -0.14
CA THR A 106 -4.30 1.03 -1.08
C THR A 106 -5.82 0.91 -1.05
N VAL A 107 -6.44 0.95 0.12
CA VAL A 107 -7.91 0.93 0.27
C VAL A 107 -8.53 2.16 -0.37
N LYS A 108 -7.94 3.35 -0.18
CA LYS A 108 -8.37 4.56 -0.88
C LYS A 108 -8.32 4.35 -2.40
N PHE A 109 -7.17 3.94 -2.93
CA PHE A 109 -7.00 3.67 -4.36
C PHE A 109 -8.00 2.64 -4.91
N GLN A 110 -8.29 1.59 -4.15
CA GLN A 110 -9.26 0.55 -4.51
C GLN A 110 -10.71 1.05 -4.52
N ASN A 111 -11.07 1.96 -3.61
CA ASN A 111 -12.36 2.63 -3.63
C ASN A 111 -12.47 3.57 -4.85
N ASP A 112 -11.41 4.28 -5.19
CA ASP A 112 -11.37 5.12 -6.38
C ASP A 112 -11.53 4.26 -7.66
N ILE A 113 -11.01 3.02 -7.68
CA ILE A 113 -11.24 2.04 -8.75
C ILE A 113 -12.70 1.58 -8.83
N LEU A 114 -13.40 1.43 -7.71
CA LEU A 114 -14.84 1.12 -7.74
C LEU A 114 -15.61 2.23 -8.45
N ASP A 115 -15.26 3.49 -8.20
CA ASP A 115 -15.87 4.63 -8.89
C ASP A 115 -15.54 4.63 -10.40
N ILE A 116 -14.31 4.25 -10.77
CA ILE A 116 -13.90 4.08 -12.17
C ILE A 116 -14.80 3.07 -12.90
N SER A 117 -15.20 1.97 -12.24
CA SER A 117 -16.08 0.96 -12.86
C SER A 117 -17.42 1.55 -13.32
N ASN A 118 -18.01 2.45 -12.52
CA ASN A 118 -19.25 3.14 -12.88
C ASN A 118 -19.01 4.18 -14.00
N ILE A 119 -17.83 4.82 -14.02
CA ILE A 119 -17.45 5.83 -15.01
C ILE A 119 -17.20 5.22 -16.39
N VAL A 120 -16.65 4.01 -16.48
CA VAL A 120 -16.42 3.32 -17.78
C VAL A 120 -17.74 3.09 -18.51
N ASP A 121 -18.80 2.74 -17.77
CA ASP A 121 -20.10 2.40 -18.36
C ASP A 121 -20.97 3.63 -18.66
N SER A 122 -20.72 4.79 -18.01
CA SER A 122 -21.64 5.94 -18.07
C SER A 122 -21.01 7.34 -18.05
N GLY A 123 -19.69 7.43 -17.91
CA GLY A 123 -18.95 8.69 -17.76
C GLY A 123 -18.21 9.13 -19.02
N SER A 124 -17.49 10.25 -18.91
CA SER A 124 -16.62 10.75 -20.00
C SER A 124 -15.18 10.27 -19.82
N TYR A 125 -14.44 10.20 -20.93
CA TYR A 125 -13.00 9.88 -20.89
C TYR A 125 -12.19 10.85 -20.00
N ARG A 126 -12.67 12.09 -19.83
CA ARG A 126 -12.06 13.09 -18.94
C ARG A 126 -12.30 12.80 -17.47
N ASN A 127 -13.52 12.38 -17.11
CA ASN A 127 -13.82 11.96 -15.74
C ASN A 127 -13.04 10.70 -15.38
N PHE A 128 -12.95 9.75 -16.32
CA PHE A 128 -12.12 8.56 -16.16
C PHE A 128 -10.66 8.93 -15.87
N LEU A 129 -10.07 9.82 -16.68
CA LEU A 129 -8.69 10.28 -16.48
C LEU A 129 -8.51 11.01 -15.14
N ALA A 130 -9.46 11.88 -14.75
CA ALA A 130 -9.39 12.62 -13.50
C ALA A 130 -9.45 11.70 -12.26
N THR A 131 -10.35 10.71 -12.24
CA THR A 131 -10.43 9.74 -11.15
C THR A 131 -9.18 8.86 -11.07
N CYS A 132 -8.68 8.39 -12.22
CA CYS A 132 -7.40 7.68 -12.27
C CYS A 132 -6.25 8.56 -11.74
N ALA A 133 -6.18 9.82 -12.17
CA ALA A 133 -5.16 10.77 -11.76
C ALA A 133 -5.21 11.05 -10.25
N ASP A 134 -6.39 11.20 -9.65
CA ASP A 134 -6.55 11.39 -8.20
C ASP A 134 -6.04 10.16 -7.42
N GLY A 135 -6.35 8.96 -7.89
CA GLY A 135 -5.88 7.71 -7.26
C GLY A 135 -4.35 7.55 -7.30
N VAL A 136 -3.69 8.01 -8.38
CA VAL A 136 -2.21 7.91 -8.51
C VAL A 136 -1.46 9.14 -8.05
N ALA A 137 -2.11 10.30 -7.87
CA ALA A 137 -1.46 11.54 -7.46
C ALA A 137 -0.65 11.39 -6.16
N PRO A 138 -1.15 10.74 -5.09
CA PRO A 138 -0.35 10.50 -3.88
C PRO A 138 0.92 9.66 -4.11
N LEU A 139 0.98 8.89 -5.21
CA LEU A 139 2.12 8.06 -5.58
C LEU A 139 3.11 8.77 -6.52
N LEU A 140 2.65 9.78 -7.28
CA LEU A 140 3.40 10.39 -8.38
C LEU A 140 3.89 11.82 -8.11
N VAL A 141 3.36 12.52 -7.10
CA VAL A 141 3.73 13.93 -6.83
C VAL A 141 5.22 14.13 -6.51
N SER A 142 5.95 13.07 -6.16
CA SER A 142 7.42 13.11 -5.95
C SER A 142 8.25 12.64 -7.15
N THR A 143 7.63 12.25 -8.28
CA THR A 143 8.35 11.77 -9.47
C THR A 143 8.02 12.68 -10.66
N PRO A 144 8.87 13.67 -10.98
CA PRO A 144 8.67 14.51 -12.15
C PRO A 144 8.69 13.66 -13.43
N LEU A 145 8.03 14.16 -14.49
CA LEU A 145 8.13 13.54 -15.80
C LEU A 145 9.61 13.44 -16.22
N ARG A 146 10.02 12.25 -16.67
CA ARG A 146 11.40 12.01 -17.13
C ARG A 146 11.76 12.85 -18.34
N GLU A 147 10.77 13.15 -19.17
CA GLU A 147 10.89 13.96 -20.37
C GLU A 147 9.96 15.17 -20.22
N PHE A 148 10.43 16.32 -20.68
CA PHE A 148 9.57 17.49 -20.74
C PHE A 148 8.60 17.33 -21.91
N PRO A 149 7.28 17.40 -21.67
CA PRO A 149 6.28 16.94 -22.63
C PRO A 149 6.02 17.93 -23.78
N PHE A 150 6.89 18.92 -23.97
CA PHE A 150 6.79 19.93 -25.02
C PHE A 150 7.90 19.71 -26.04
N GLU A 151 7.48 19.43 -27.28
CA GLU A 151 8.39 19.17 -28.38
C GLU A 151 9.38 20.33 -28.59
N GLY A 152 10.66 19.99 -28.78
CA GLY A 152 11.73 20.96 -29.02
C GLY A 152 12.35 21.60 -27.76
N TYR A 153 11.97 21.14 -26.56
CA TYR A 153 12.52 21.63 -25.30
C TYR A 153 13.12 20.50 -24.47
N ASP A 154 14.30 20.76 -23.89
CA ASP A 154 14.94 19.85 -22.94
C ASP A 154 14.21 19.81 -21.60
N ASN A 155 14.51 18.79 -20.78
CA ASN A 155 13.94 18.68 -19.44
C ASN A 155 14.55 19.73 -18.50
N PRO A 156 13.78 20.73 -18.02
CA PRO A 156 14.33 21.82 -17.22
C PRO A 156 14.78 21.35 -15.82
N PHE A 157 14.39 20.16 -15.39
CA PHE A 157 14.79 19.58 -14.11
C PHE A 157 16.06 18.71 -14.20
N LEU A 158 16.58 18.50 -15.42
CA LEU A 158 17.81 17.74 -15.67
C LEU A 158 19.01 18.66 -16.02
N GLU A 159 18.84 19.99 -15.97
CA GLU A 159 19.93 20.92 -16.26
C GLU A 159 21.14 20.62 -15.36
N PHE A 160 22.23 20.29 -16.03
CA PHE A 160 23.49 19.84 -15.46
C PHE A 160 24.02 20.85 -14.44
N HIS A 161 24.28 20.38 -13.21
CA HIS A 161 25.33 20.95 -12.38
C HIS A 161 26.69 20.60 -13.02
N GLU A 162 27.07 21.30 -14.09
CA GLU A 162 28.48 21.40 -14.41
C GLU A 162 29.14 22.16 -13.27
N GLY A 163 29.90 21.41 -12.47
CA GLY A 163 30.80 21.98 -11.49
C GLY A 163 31.60 23.08 -12.15
N THR A 164 31.46 24.30 -11.63
CA THR A 164 32.45 25.35 -11.78
C THR A 164 33.73 24.85 -11.14
N SER A 165 34.45 24.07 -11.94
CA SER A 165 35.86 23.79 -11.79
C SER A 165 36.51 25.16 -11.75
N HIS A 166 37.02 25.53 -10.59
CA HIS A 166 38.02 26.58 -10.47
C HIS A 166 39.13 26.28 -11.47
N PRO A 167 39.46 27.19 -12.40
CA PRO A 167 40.83 27.27 -12.86
C PRO A 167 41.59 27.98 -11.75
N SER A 168 42.32 27.19 -10.95
CA SER A 168 43.53 27.70 -10.33
C SER A 168 44.55 27.85 -11.45
N GLU A 169 44.83 29.09 -11.84
CA GLU A 169 46.15 29.69 -12.08
C GLU A 169 46.00 31.12 -12.62
#